data_AF-A0A222X9M6-F1
#
_entry.id   AF-A0A222X9M6-F1
#
_cell.length_a   1.000
_cell.length_b   1.000
_cell.length_c   1.000
_cell.angle_alpha   90.00
_cell.angle_beta   90.00
_cell.angle_gamma   90.00
#
_symmetry.space_group_name_H-M   'P 1'
#
loop_
_entity.id
_entity.type
_entity.pdbx_description
1 polymer ?
#
loop_
_entity_poly.entity_id
_entity_poly.type
_entity_poly.pdbx_seq_one_letter_code
_entity_poly.pdbx_strand_id
1 'polypeptide(L)'
;MSEQTDATSDDRRTRWLVRAALALVAVLVSLTYGLTTARAEAGFGPHLAQYAVTTDDLVVVDLGPLGTLEVDSPLPLTLGARVTVQEIPATLTEVDDATTLQALSGDLQRYVQFFSAPRATIEDVTRAIVADALRRAGGALVVLVGLWWLGRVALGATRRAELGATWGAHRAQIAVGTALAVAVASLTTSSLGPRDHVDEARQVSRVFDGTALEGARVTGRLGGVIDTYGAKVLAAYRTNEEFYARADEALAVAWDERQDAQAREAAQAAQAERLAQELAERERAAAGGAAPPAPTTDTTTDPTSAPTSDPTSAPTSDPTSAPTTSPTAAPPTTSPSPTPSPTPSPTPPTRAEDLVTLVVVSDLHCNVGMAPLITTLVERSGASVVLDAGDTTMNGTAVEQYCTSTFASAVPDGVDLVAVGGNHDSAESAHSYAKAGATVLSGKVVEVDGIRVLGDADPNETRAGAATASLGESARDAGERLAAVACDDDGVDLLLIHTPAVGEAAMSSGCVPAQVSGHLHRRTDPQQVGLGVRFISSSTAGATLGQATVGPLNGTAELTVLRWDPATRLFVDSQVVRVSPAATVEVLERRPWPTVVRPERGSPVPIRGPVPF
;
A
#
# COMPACT_ATOMS: atom_id res chain seq x y z
N MET A 1 45.17 31.39 48.62
CA MET A 1 45.07 30.51 47.42
C MET A 1 43.64 30.18 47.01
N SER A 2 42.59 30.39 47.82
CA SER A 2 41.19 30.13 47.42
C SER A 2 40.52 31.21 46.55
N GLU A 3 40.92 32.48 46.62
CA GLU A 3 40.32 33.55 45.78
C GLU A 3 40.70 33.48 44.29
N GLN A 4 41.87 32.90 43.97
CA GLN A 4 42.37 32.86 42.58
C GLN A 4 41.71 31.73 41.76
N THR A 5 41.23 30.69 42.43
CA THR A 5 40.45 29.59 41.83
C THR A 5 39.01 30.00 41.50
N ASP A 6 38.42 30.94 42.24
CA ASP A 6 37.04 31.39 42.01
C ASP A 6 36.95 32.35 40.80
N ALA A 7 37.92 33.27 40.66
CA ALA A 7 37.96 34.21 39.53
C ALA A 7 38.20 33.53 38.17
N THR A 8 38.95 32.42 38.14
CA THR A 8 39.22 31.66 36.91
C THR A 8 38.05 30.76 36.48
N SER A 9 37.26 30.28 37.45
CA SER A 9 35.99 29.58 37.25
C SER A 9 34.95 30.51 36.59
N ASP A 10 34.82 31.74 37.09
CA ASP A 10 33.83 32.72 36.62
C ASP A 10 34.14 33.26 35.21
N ASP A 11 35.43 33.49 34.90
CA ASP A 11 35.88 33.85 33.55
C ASP A 11 35.63 32.72 32.53
N ARG A 12 35.80 31.46 32.93
CA ARG A 12 35.52 30.30 32.06
C ARG A 12 34.02 30.14 31.78
N ARG A 13 33.18 30.28 32.81
CA ARG A 13 31.70 30.26 32.67
C ARG A 13 31.21 31.38 31.76
N THR A 14 31.71 32.60 31.95
CA THR A 14 31.35 33.76 31.12
C THR A 14 31.72 33.56 29.64
N ARG A 15 32.92 33.03 29.36
CA ARG A 15 33.34 32.72 27.98
C ARG A 15 32.48 31.64 27.33
N TRP A 16 32.04 30.65 28.10
CA TRP A 16 31.15 29.59 27.62
C TRP A 16 29.75 30.15 27.31
N LEU A 17 29.18 30.98 28.20
CA LEU A 17 27.89 31.63 28.00
C LEU A 17 27.88 32.53 26.75
N VAL A 18 28.94 33.29 26.51
CA VAL A 18 29.09 34.11 25.30
C VAL A 18 29.10 33.24 24.02
N ARG A 19 29.82 32.11 24.04
CA ARG A 19 29.84 31.19 22.89
C ARG A 19 28.48 30.52 22.68
N ALA A 20 27.81 30.12 23.75
CA ALA A 20 26.47 29.55 23.69
C ALA A 20 25.46 30.56 23.14
N ALA A 21 25.51 31.83 23.57
CA ALA A 21 24.66 32.89 23.05
C ALA A 21 24.91 33.14 21.54
N LEU A 22 26.17 33.23 21.11
CA LEU A 22 26.50 33.39 19.69
C LEU A 22 26.09 32.19 18.83
N ALA A 23 26.23 30.97 19.37
CA ALA A 23 25.76 29.76 18.70
C ALA A 23 24.22 29.77 18.58
N LEU A 24 23.51 30.14 19.64
CA LEU A 24 22.05 30.27 19.63
C LEU A 24 21.60 31.29 18.58
N VAL A 25 22.28 32.45 18.49
CA VAL A 25 22.01 33.47 17.48
C VAL A 25 22.21 32.91 16.07
N ALA A 26 23.32 32.23 15.82
CA ALA A 26 23.58 31.63 14.52
C ALA A 26 22.51 30.61 14.14
N VAL A 27 22.06 29.79 15.11
CA VAL A 27 20.95 28.85 14.92
C VAL A 27 19.65 29.59 14.62
N LEU A 28 19.28 30.60 15.41
CA LEU A 28 18.04 31.36 15.22
C LEU A 28 18.02 32.07 13.87
N VAL A 29 19.10 32.77 13.48
CA VAL A 29 19.21 33.42 12.17
C VAL A 29 19.08 32.40 11.04
N SER A 30 19.72 31.23 11.18
CA SER A 30 19.66 30.18 10.18
C SER A 30 18.26 29.58 10.07
N LEU A 31 17.56 29.37 11.19
CA LEU A 31 16.18 28.90 11.23
C LEU A 31 15.23 29.92 10.61
N THR A 32 15.35 31.21 10.95
CA THR A 32 14.54 32.28 10.36
C THR A 32 14.78 32.37 8.85
N TYR A 33 16.03 32.29 8.40
CA TYR A 33 16.36 32.24 6.97
C TYR A 33 15.75 31.01 6.30
N GLY A 34 15.92 29.83 6.90
CA GLY A 34 15.37 28.58 6.38
C GLY A 34 13.85 28.65 6.23
N LEU A 35 13.15 29.10 7.27
CA LEU A 35 11.69 29.19 7.31
C LEU A 35 11.14 30.21 6.31
N THR A 36 11.71 31.41 6.24
CA THR A 36 11.21 32.49 5.37
C THR A 36 11.61 32.34 3.89
N THR A 37 12.54 31.43 3.57
CA THR A 37 12.96 31.15 2.19
C THR A 37 12.60 29.76 1.71
N ALA A 38 11.87 28.98 2.52
CA ALA A 38 11.46 27.63 2.21
C ALA A 38 10.55 27.60 0.99
N ARG A 39 10.80 26.65 0.09
CA ARG A 39 10.02 26.39 -1.11
C ARG A 39 9.82 24.90 -1.34
N ALA A 40 8.71 24.54 -1.94
CA ALA A 40 8.42 23.19 -2.41
C ALA A 40 7.69 23.23 -3.74
N GLU A 41 7.87 22.18 -4.54
CA GLU A 41 7.06 21.92 -5.73
C GLU A 41 6.23 20.68 -5.46
N ALA A 42 4.93 20.76 -5.73
CA ALA A 42 3.98 19.65 -5.58
C ALA A 42 2.79 19.85 -6.53
N GLY A 43 1.93 18.84 -6.65
CA GLY A 43 0.70 18.94 -7.42
C GLY A 43 -0.33 19.90 -6.78
N PHE A 44 -0.91 20.77 -7.59
CA PHE A 44 -2.12 21.52 -7.31
C PHE A 44 -3.08 21.36 -8.49
N GLY A 45 -4.18 20.68 -8.28
CA GLY A 45 -5.00 20.29 -9.42
C GLY A 45 -4.28 19.28 -10.32
N PRO A 46 -4.71 19.22 -11.58
CA PRO A 46 -3.93 18.58 -12.64
C PRO A 46 -2.61 19.30 -12.98
N HIS A 47 -2.18 20.28 -12.19
CA HIS A 47 -1.02 21.14 -12.47
C HIS A 47 0.06 20.99 -11.40
N LEU A 48 1.30 21.30 -11.75
CA LEU A 48 2.34 21.53 -10.74
C LEU A 48 2.18 22.94 -10.16
N ALA A 49 2.51 23.11 -8.89
CA ALA A 49 2.55 24.40 -8.24
C ALA A 49 3.81 24.59 -7.42
N GLN A 50 4.28 25.83 -7.38
CA GLN A 50 5.33 26.27 -6.47
C GLN A 50 4.71 26.82 -5.19
N TYR A 51 5.06 26.21 -4.08
CA TYR A 51 4.68 26.62 -2.74
C TYR A 51 5.88 27.33 -2.12
N ALA A 52 5.69 28.57 -1.66
CA ALA A 52 6.74 29.35 -1.01
C ALA A 52 6.20 29.97 0.27
N VAL A 53 7.00 29.93 1.34
CA VAL A 53 6.69 30.67 2.56
C VAL A 53 6.89 32.17 2.30
N THR A 54 5.94 32.98 2.74
CA THR A 54 5.99 34.44 2.67
C THR A 54 6.00 35.05 4.07
N THR A 55 6.39 36.32 4.17
CA THR A 55 6.43 37.08 5.42
C THR A 55 5.25 38.06 5.53
N ASP A 56 4.16 37.76 4.83
CA ASP A 56 2.86 38.41 4.96
C ASP A 56 1.91 37.46 5.69
N ASP A 57 0.84 37.95 6.30
CA ASP A 57 -0.15 37.15 7.02
C ASP A 57 -1.23 36.56 6.09
N LEU A 58 -0.87 36.28 4.83
CA LEU A 58 -1.80 35.81 3.80
C LEU A 58 -1.36 34.49 3.16
N VAL A 59 -2.33 33.63 2.88
CA VAL A 59 -2.19 32.53 1.94
C VAL A 59 -2.77 32.98 0.60
N VAL A 60 -1.90 33.08 -0.41
CA VAL A 60 -2.25 33.52 -1.77
C VAL A 60 -2.09 32.35 -2.74
N VAL A 61 -3.19 31.90 -3.32
CA VAL A 61 -3.18 30.95 -4.45
C VAL A 61 -3.32 31.75 -5.73
N ASP A 62 -2.25 31.78 -6.52
CA ASP A 62 -2.15 32.45 -7.81
C ASP A 62 -2.42 31.44 -8.93
N LEU A 63 -3.56 31.63 -9.60
CA LEU A 63 -4.02 30.85 -10.76
C LEU A 63 -3.78 31.61 -12.07
N GLY A 64 -2.85 32.56 -12.08
CA GLY A 64 -2.44 33.31 -13.26
C GLY A 64 -3.62 34.05 -13.92
N PRO A 65 -3.95 33.81 -15.20
CA PRO A 65 -5.02 34.52 -15.92
C PRO A 65 -6.44 34.33 -15.36
N LEU A 66 -6.64 33.41 -14.41
CA LEU A 66 -7.94 33.20 -13.74
C LEU A 66 -8.13 34.11 -12.52
N GLY A 67 -7.05 34.66 -11.97
CA GLY A 67 -7.04 35.50 -10.78
C GLY A 67 -6.39 34.82 -9.56
N THR A 68 -6.60 35.41 -8.39
CA THR A 68 -6.05 34.96 -7.11
C THR A 68 -7.15 34.61 -6.11
N LEU A 69 -6.86 33.63 -5.25
CA LEU A 69 -7.61 33.33 -4.04
C LEU A 69 -6.73 33.68 -2.84
N GLU A 70 -7.23 34.54 -1.95
CA GLU A 70 -6.48 35.02 -0.79
C GLU A 70 -7.25 34.74 0.50
N VAL A 71 -6.58 34.14 1.48
CA VAL A 71 -7.15 33.83 2.80
C VAL A 71 -6.17 34.26 3.88
N ASP A 72 -6.68 34.66 5.04
CA ASP A 72 -5.85 35.00 6.18
C ASP A 72 -5.06 33.76 6.62
N SER A 73 -3.76 33.92 6.81
CA SER A 73 -2.86 32.81 7.11
C SER A 73 -3.05 32.33 8.56
N PRO A 74 -3.24 31.02 8.78
CA PRO A 74 -3.26 30.44 10.11
C PRO A 74 -1.85 30.25 10.70
N LEU A 75 -0.79 30.56 9.94
CA LEU A 75 0.58 30.33 10.39
C LEU A 75 1.00 31.34 11.48
N PRO A 76 1.77 30.91 12.48
CA PRO A 76 2.27 31.80 13.52
C PRO A 76 3.29 32.81 12.95
N LEU A 77 3.56 33.88 13.71
CA LEU A 77 4.60 34.87 13.40
C LEU A 77 4.35 35.66 12.10
N THR A 78 3.08 35.90 11.74
CA THR A 78 2.70 36.66 10.54
C THR A 78 3.37 36.13 9.27
N LEU A 79 3.48 34.80 9.21
CA LEU A 79 3.95 34.08 8.03
C LEU A 79 2.75 33.73 7.15
N GLY A 80 3.03 33.63 5.87
CA GLY A 80 2.06 33.36 4.83
C GLY A 80 2.56 32.27 3.91
N ALA A 81 1.78 31.98 2.89
CA ALA A 81 2.19 31.08 1.84
C ALA A 81 1.71 31.59 0.48
N ARG A 82 2.58 31.54 -0.51
CA ARG A 82 2.21 31.76 -1.91
C ARG A 82 2.26 30.43 -2.65
N VAL A 83 1.15 30.10 -3.29
CA VAL A 83 0.99 28.93 -4.17
C VAL A 83 0.85 29.46 -5.58
N THR A 84 1.85 29.25 -6.43
CA THR A 84 1.80 29.66 -7.85
C THR A 84 1.57 28.44 -8.71
N VAL A 85 0.36 28.33 -9.28
CA VAL A 85 -0.03 27.20 -10.14
C VAL A 85 0.56 27.39 -11.54
N GLN A 86 1.32 26.39 -12.00
CA GLN A 86 1.97 26.39 -13.30
C GLN A 86 1.00 25.93 -14.40
N GLU A 87 1.33 26.24 -15.66
CA GLU A 87 0.66 25.66 -16.85
C GLU A 87 -0.83 25.94 -17.07
N ILE A 88 -1.40 27.03 -16.55
CA ILE A 88 -2.78 27.42 -16.95
C ILE A 88 -2.74 28.01 -18.37
N PRO A 89 -3.29 27.33 -19.41
CA PRO A 89 -3.19 27.82 -20.77
C PRO A 89 -3.92 29.15 -20.93
N ALA A 90 -3.25 30.14 -21.53
CA ALA A 90 -3.88 31.41 -21.89
C ALA A 90 -5.04 31.25 -22.91
N THR A 91 -5.22 30.05 -23.48
CA THR A 91 -6.26 29.69 -24.46
C THR A 91 -7.61 29.27 -23.85
N LEU A 92 -7.79 29.34 -22.52
CA LEU A 92 -9.14 29.43 -21.91
C LEU A 92 -9.79 30.82 -22.17
N THR A 93 -9.55 31.37 -23.35
CA THR A 93 -9.94 32.73 -23.77
C THR A 93 -11.10 32.72 -24.76
N GLU A 94 -11.51 31.59 -25.32
CA GLU A 94 -12.70 31.50 -26.17
C GLU A 94 -13.43 30.15 -26.00
N VAL A 95 -14.47 30.10 -25.16
CA VAL A 95 -15.48 29.03 -25.27
C VAL A 95 -16.86 29.61 -24.93
N ASP A 96 -17.78 29.53 -25.90
CA ASP A 96 -19.17 30.01 -25.87
C ASP A 96 -20.04 29.24 -24.85
N ASP A 97 -20.93 29.96 -24.15
CA ASP A 97 -21.70 29.55 -22.95
C ASP A 97 -22.63 28.33 -23.12
N ALA A 98 -22.95 27.92 -24.35
CA ALA A 98 -23.92 26.85 -24.62
C ALA A 98 -23.28 25.48 -24.91
N THR A 99 -22.05 25.45 -25.44
CA THR A 99 -21.29 24.21 -25.71
C THR A 99 -20.40 23.78 -24.55
N THR A 100 -20.18 24.69 -23.59
CA THR A 100 -19.39 24.48 -22.38
C THR A 100 -20.05 23.54 -21.39
N LEU A 101 -21.37 23.47 -21.22
CA LEU A 101 -21.95 22.69 -20.12
C LEU A 101 -21.66 21.17 -20.17
N GLN A 102 -21.63 20.55 -21.35
CA GLN A 102 -21.26 19.13 -21.51
C GLN A 102 -19.73 18.91 -21.50
N ALA A 103 -18.95 19.85 -22.05
CA ALA A 103 -17.49 19.77 -22.08
C ALA A 103 -16.87 20.07 -20.70
N LEU A 104 -17.37 21.11 -20.02
CA LEU A 104 -17.09 21.39 -18.61
C LEU A 104 -17.65 20.31 -17.70
N SER A 105 -18.75 19.61 -17.96
CA SER A 105 -19.15 18.56 -17.01
C SER A 105 -18.12 17.43 -16.93
N GLY A 106 -17.49 17.08 -18.05
CA GLY A 106 -16.38 16.11 -18.10
C GLY A 106 -15.05 16.67 -17.58
N ASP A 107 -14.71 17.92 -17.90
CA ASP A 107 -13.48 18.57 -17.41
C ASP A 107 -13.57 18.95 -15.93
N LEU A 108 -14.72 19.45 -15.49
CA LEU A 108 -15.03 19.70 -14.08
C LEU A 108 -15.03 18.40 -13.31
N GLN A 109 -15.50 17.27 -13.86
CA GLN A 109 -15.30 15.96 -13.22
C GLN A 109 -13.82 15.64 -13.05
N ARG A 110 -12.95 15.91 -14.03
CA ARG A 110 -11.49 15.73 -13.89
C ARG A 110 -10.87 16.66 -12.82
N TYR A 111 -11.30 17.93 -12.75
CA TYR A 111 -10.86 18.87 -11.72
C TYR A 111 -11.44 18.53 -10.33
N VAL A 112 -12.69 18.08 -10.23
CA VAL A 112 -13.36 17.69 -8.97
C VAL A 112 -12.83 16.35 -8.46
N GLN A 113 -12.51 15.42 -9.36
CA GLN A 113 -11.81 14.16 -9.06
C GLN A 113 -10.47 14.45 -8.36
N PHE A 114 -9.78 15.53 -8.75
CA PHE A 114 -8.59 16.02 -8.08
C PHE A 114 -8.86 16.64 -6.68
N PHE A 115 -9.90 17.46 -6.52
CA PHE A 115 -10.19 18.15 -5.24
C PHE A 115 -10.86 17.28 -4.16
N SER A 116 -10.96 15.97 -4.40
CA SER A 116 -11.65 15.02 -3.52
C SER A 116 -10.90 14.70 -2.22
N ALA A 117 -9.59 14.98 -2.14
CA ALA A 117 -8.76 14.72 -0.96
C ALA A 117 -7.66 15.79 -0.72
N PRO A 118 -8.02 17.05 -0.44
CA PRO A 118 -7.06 18.16 -0.31
C PRO A 118 -6.10 17.99 0.88
N ARG A 119 -6.48 17.22 1.91
CA ARG A 119 -5.66 17.00 3.11
C ARG A 119 -4.33 16.32 2.78
N ALA A 120 -4.37 15.28 1.95
CA ALA A 120 -3.20 14.54 1.51
C ALA A 120 -2.17 15.46 0.83
N THR A 121 -2.63 16.29 -0.12
CA THR A 121 -1.77 17.25 -0.82
C THR A 121 -1.17 18.27 0.17
N ILE A 122 -1.94 18.77 1.13
CA ILE A 122 -1.46 19.74 2.13
C ILE A 122 -0.37 19.14 3.01
N GLU A 123 -0.53 17.89 3.47
CA GLU A 123 0.46 17.21 4.29
C GLU A 123 1.78 17.02 3.56
N ASP A 124 1.73 16.60 2.30
CA ASP A 124 2.92 16.45 1.46
C ASP A 124 3.65 17.76 1.24
N VAL A 125 2.92 18.81 0.87
CA VAL A 125 3.45 20.16 0.73
C VAL A 125 4.10 20.62 2.03
N THR A 126 3.44 20.38 3.17
CA THR A 126 3.95 20.76 4.49
C THR A 126 5.26 20.04 4.81
N ARG A 127 5.32 18.72 4.63
CA ARG A 127 6.55 17.94 4.82
C ARG A 127 7.67 18.43 3.90
N ALA A 128 7.37 18.71 2.64
CA ALA A 128 8.35 19.21 1.68
C ALA A 128 8.89 20.60 2.05
N ILE A 129 8.02 21.53 2.45
CA ILE A 129 8.40 22.87 2.93
C ILE A 129 9.28 22.78 4.18
N VAL A 130 8.90 21.95 5.16
CA VAL A 130 9.68 21.78 6.40
C VAL A 130 11.05 21.19 6.09
N ALA A 131 11.13 20.17 5.23
CA ALA A 131 12.40 19.57 4.82
C ALA A 131 13.30 20.57 4.06
N ASP A 132 12.73 21.41 3.20
CA ASP A 132 13.48 22.47 2.52
C ASP A 132 13.94 23.56 3.51
N ALA A 133 13.08 23.99 4.43
CA ALA A 133 13.40 24.96 5.48
C ALA A 133 14.59 24.49 6.33
N LEU A 134 14.59 23.23 6.77
CA LEU A 134 15.66 22.63 7.56
C LEU A 134 16.96 22.50 6.75
N ARG A 135 16.90 22.10 5.48
CA ARG A 135 18.09 22.03 4.60
C ARG A 135 18.72 23.42 4.40
N ARG A 136 17.90 24.44 4.15
CA ARG A 136 18.36 25.84 4.01
C ARG A 136 18.93 26.38 5.31
N ALA A 137 18.28 26.11 6.44
CA ALA A 137 18.79 26.49 7.75
C ALA A 137 20.14 25.80 8.05
N GLY A 138 20.26 24.50 7.78
CA GLY A 138 21.52 23.77 7.91
C GLY A 138 22.63 24.36 7.04
N GLY A 139 22.33 24.65 5.77
CA GLY A 139 23.26 25.30 4.84
C GLY A 139 23.71 26.69 5.32
N ALA A 140 22.78 27.53 5.75
CA ALA A 140 23.07 28.85 6.31
C ALA A 140 23.94 28.76 7.56
N LEU A 141 23.67 27.80 8.45
CA LEU A 141 24.47 27.58 9.65
C LEU A 141 25.90 27.18 9.31
N VAL A 142 26.09 26.28 8.33
CA VAL A 142 27.42 25.88 7.85
C VAL A 142 28.18 27.08 7.29
N VAL A 143 27.52 27.95 6.52
CA VAL A 143 28.12 29.18 5.98
C VAL A 143 28.51 30.13 7.11
N LEU A 144 27.64 30.37 8.09
CA LEU A 144 27.94 31.26 9.23
C LEU A 144 29.12 30.74 10.06
N VAL A 145 29.17 29.44 10.33
CA VAL A 145 30.29 28.80 11.04
C VAL A 145 31.58 28.88 10.23
N GLY A 146 31.50 28.64 8.92
CA GLY A 146 32.63 28.76 7.99
C GLY A 146 33.20 30.18 7.93
N LEU A 147 32.34 31.19 7.80
CA LEU A 147 32.72 32.61 7.82
C LEU A 147 33.35 33.01 9.15
N TRP A 148 32.82 32.51 10.26
CA TRP A 148 33.39 32.74 11.58
C TRP A 148 34.83 32.19 11.69
N TRP A 149 35.06 30.96 11.24
CA TRP A 149 36.39 30.35 11.23
C TRP A 149 37.35 31.07 10.27
N LEU A 150 36.89 31.40 9.06
CA LEU A 150 37.68 32.13 8.07
C LEU A 150 38.11 33.49 8.62
N GLY A 151 37.18 34.24 9.23
CA GLY A 151 37.49 35.51 9.90
C GLY A 151 38.49 35.34 11.03
N ARG A 152 38.39 34.26 11.82
CA ARG A 152 39.37 33.95 12.87
C ARG A 152 40.76 33.64 12.35
N VAL A 153 40.87 33.00 11.19
CA VAL A 153 42.14 32.72 10.53
C VAL A 153 42.72 34.01 9.95
N ALA A 154 41.91 34.79 9.23
CA ALA A 154 42.33 36.05 8.62
C ALA A 154 42.81 37.10 9.64
N LEU A 155 42.17 37.18 10.82
CA LEU A 155 42.58 38.07 11.91
C LEU A 155 43.90 37.66 12.59
N GLY A 156 44.32 36.39 12.50
CA GLY A 156 45.52 35.89 13.17
C GLY A 156 45.41 35.85 14.71
N ALA A 157 46.43 35.29 15.38
CA ALA A 157 46.41 35.14 16.85
C ALA A 157 46.61 36.47 17.61
N THR A 158 47.47 37.35 17.08
CA THR A 158 47.84 38.64 17.68
C THR A 158 46.67 39.61 17.71
N ARG A 159 46.01 39.86 16.57
CA ARG A 159 44.86 40.78 16.50
C ARG A 159 43.67 40.31 17.34
N ARG A 160 43.43 38.98 17.40
CA ARG A 160 42.39 38.40 18.26
C ARG A 160 42.68 38.61 19.75
N ALA A 161 43.94 38.55 20.17
CA ALA A 161 44.34 38.83 21.55
C ALA A 161 44.17 40.32 21.90
N GLU A 162 44.53 41.21 20.97
CA GLU A 162 44.35 42.67 21.11
C GLU A 162 42.87 43.07 21.24
N LEU A 163 42.02 42.52 20.38
CA LEU A 163 40.56 42.70 20.44
C LEU A 163 39.95 42.10 21.71
N GLY A 164 40.44 40.92 22.13
CA GLY A 164 40.02 40.29 23.37
C GLY A 164 40.37 41.10 24.61
N ALA A 165 41.49 41.83 24.61
CA ALA A 165 41.93 42.71 25.69
C ALA A 165 41.14 44.02 25.73
N THR A 166 40.87 44.63 24.56
CA THR A 166 40.12 45.89 24.48
C THR A 166 38.62 45.72 24.76
N TRP A 167 38.03 44.60 24.33
CA TRP A 167 36.57 44.36 24.46
C TRP A 167 36.24 43.40 25.61
N GLY A 168 37.24 42.91 26.34
CA GLY A 168 37.12 41.85 27.34
C GLY A 168 36.16 42.18 28.48
N ALA A 169 36.12 43.44 28.92
CA ALA A 169 35.24 43.90 30.02
C ALA A 169 33.76 43.92 29.62
N HIS A 170 33.44 44.13 28.34
CA HIS A 170 32.07 44.28 27.85
C HIS A 170 31.61 43.10 26.98
N ARG A 171 32.45 42.07 26.79
CA ARG A 171 32.17 40.93 25.90
C ARG A 171 30.84 40.23 26.16
N ALA A 172 30.42 40.11 27.42
CA ALA A 172 29.16 39.48 27.80
C ALA A 172 27.98 40.38 27.47
N GLN A 173 28.10 41.68 27.74
CA GLN A 173 27.07 42.68 27.45
C GLN A 173 26.91 42.89 25.94
N ILE A 174 28.00 42.91 25.18
CA ILE A 174 27.98 43.00 23.73
C ILE A 174 27.40 41.72 23.13
N ALA A 175 27.82 40.52 23.57
CA ALA A 175 27.28 39.28 23.04
C ALA A 175 25.79 39.11 23.37
N VAL A 176 25.35 39.40 24.59
CA VAL A 176 23.93 39.36 24.97
C VAL A 176 23.17 40.46 24.26
N GLY A 177 23.72 41.67 24.15
CA GLY A 177 23.09 42.79 23.44
C GLY A 177 22.94 42.52 21.94
N THR A 178 23.96 41.96 21.29
CA THR A 178 23.89 41.51 19.89
C THR A 178 22.93 40.33 19.75
N ALA A 179 22.94 39.37 20.67
CA ALA A 179 22.01 38.25 20.63
C ALA A 179 20.55 38.69 20.77
N LEU A 180 20.28 39.61 21.71
CA LEU A 180 18.98 40.20 21.92
C LEU A 180 18.58 41.07 20.72
N ALA A 181 19.50 41.89 20.19
CA ALA A 181 19.24 42.72 19.02
C ALA A 181 18.97 41.89 17.76
N VAL A 182 19.68 40.78 17.54
CA VAL A 182 19.44 39.89 16.40
C VAL A 182 18.18 39.07 16.60
N ALA A 183 17.89 38.61 17.83
CA ALA A 183 16.63 37.94 18.14
C ALA A 183 15.44 38.88 17.91
N VAL A 184 15.50 40.10 18.47
CA VAL A 184 14.49 41.14 18.28
C VAL A 184 14.39 41.52 16.81
N ALA A 185 15.51 41.75 16.10
CA ALA A 185 15.50 42.06 14.68
C ALA A 185 14.81 40.95 13.88
N SER A 186 15.18 39.69 14.12
CA SER A 186 14.58 38.51 13.46
C SER A 186 13.08 38.41 13.73
N LEU A 187 12.65 38.62 14.99
CA LEU A 187 11.25 38.66 15.40
C LEU A 187 10.49 39.86 14.81
N THR A 188 11.14 41.02 14.67
CA THR A 188 10.52 42.23 14.12
C THR A 188 10.46 42.25 12.60
N THR A 189 11.40 41.63 11.87
CA THR A 189 11.29 41.46 10.41
C THR A 189 10.10 40.59 10.03
N SER A 190 9.69 39.66 10.90
CA SER A 190 8.42 38.93 10.74
C SER A 190 7.20 39.82 10.98
N SER A 191 7.27 40.74 11.95
CA SER A 191 6.15 41.59 12.38
C SER A 191 6.00 42.93 11.64
N LEU A 192 6.95 43.30 10.78
CA LEU A 192 7.00 44.59 10.07
C LEU A 192 6.81 44.40 8.55
N GLY A 193 5.86 43.57 8.15
CA GLY A 193 5.23 43.73 6.85
C GLY A 193 4.33 44.98 6.89
N PRO A 194 4.38 45.90 5.91
CA PRO A 194 3.38 46.95 5.81
C PRO A 194 1.99 46.32 5.85
N ARG A 195 1.14 46.78 6.77
CA ARG A 195 -0.31 46.59 6.69
C ARG A 195 -0.83 47.42 5.52
N ASP A 196 -0.38 47.12 4.30
CA ASP A 196 -0.98 47.66 3.10
C ASP A 196 -2.26 46.87 2.87
N HIS A 197 -3.26 47.20 3.70
CA HIS A 197 -4.66 46.98 3.41
C HIS A 197 -4.95 47.78 2.13
N VAL A 198 -4.66 47.19 0.98
CA VAL A 198 -5.25 47.65 -0.27
C VAL A 198 -6.71 47.17 -0.24
N ASP A 199 -7.53 47.96 0.44
CA ASP A 199 -9.00 47.94 0.43
C ASP A 199 -9.57 48.34 -0.94
N GLU A 200 -8.90 47.97 -2.04
CA GLU A 200 -9.44 48.17 -3.39
C GLU A 200 -10.03 46.85 -3.90
N ALA A 201 -11.34 46.72 -3.66
CA ALA A 201 -12.28 45.99 -4.51
C ALA A 201 -12.12 44.46 -4.64
N ARG A 202 -11.74 43.74 -3.57
CA ARG A 202 -11.82 42.27 -3.56
C ARG A 202 -13.13 41.82 -2.90
N GLN A 203 -14.02 41.19 -3.67
CA GLN A 203 -15.26 40.64 -3.13
C GLN A 203 -14.96 39.44 -2.23
N VAL A 204 -15.36 39.54 -0.96
CA VAL A 204 -15.39 38.40 -0.04
C VAL A 204 -16.52 37.48 -0.50
N SER A 205 -16.18 36.24 -0.91
CA SER A 205 -17.20 35.30 -1.37
C SER A 205 -17.90 34.66 -0.16
N ARG A 206 -19.23 34.82 -0.10
CA ARG A 206 -20.06 34.18 0.95
C ARG A 206 -20.21 32.67 0.77
N VAL A 207 -19.71 32.12 -0.33
CA VAL A 207 -19.74 30.67 -0.61
C VAL A 207 -18.92 29.89 0.41
N PHE A 208 -17.92 30.54 1.00
CA PHE A 208 -17.01 29.91 1.95
C PHE A 208 -17.40 30.10 3.42
N ASP A 209 -18.55 30.74 3.71
CA ASP A 209 -19.04 30.93 5.08
C ASP A 209 -19.23 29.56 5.76
N GLY A 210 -18.68 29.37 6.97
CA GLY A 210 -18.72 28.09 7.68
C GLY A 210 -17.78 27.02 7.09
N THR A 211 -16.76 27.41 6.33
CA THR A 211 -15.69 26.54 5.83
C THR A 211 -14.32 27.02 6.29
N ALA A 212 -13.27 26.24 6.05
CA ALA A 212 -11.88 26.64 6.33
C ALA A 212 -11.40 27.85 5.49
N LEU A 213 -12.16 28.26 4.47
CA LEU A 213 -11.87 29.41 3.61
C LEU A 213 -12.81 30.60 3.91
N GLU A 214 -13.47 30.61 5.07
CA GLU A 214 -14.34 31.72 5.46
C GLU A 214 -13.57 33.05 5.43
N GLY A 215 -14.16 34.08 4.81
CA GLY A 215 -13.48 35.36 4.58
C GLY A 215 -12.54 35.38 3.37
N ALA A 216 -12.46 34.31 2.58
CA ALA A 216 -11.64 34.28 1.38
C ALA A 216 -12.00 35.38 0.39
N ARG A 217 -10.97 36.06 -0.12
CA ARG A 217 -11.04 37.14 -1.08
C ARG A 217 -10.67 36.57 -2.44
N VAL A 218 -11.58 36.68 -3.40
CA VAL A 218 -11.41 36.12 -4.75
C VAL A 218 -11.29 37.26 -5.76
N THR A 219 -10.34 37.14 -6.68
CA THR A 219 -10.17 38.09 -7.78
C THR A 219 -10.30 37.43 -9.15
N GLY A 220 -10.47 38.25 -10.18
CA GLY A 220 -10.52 37.79 -11.58
C GLY A 220 -11.77 36.98 -11.91
N ARG A 221 -11.63 36.03 -12.84
CA ARG A 221 -12.73 35.18 -13.34
C ARG A 221 -13.09 34.05 -12.36
N LEU A 222 -12.24 33.80 -11.37
CA LEU A 222 -12.46 32.78 -10.36
C LEU A 222 -13.71 33.03 -9.50
N GLY A 223 -14.07 34.31 -9.27
CA GLY A 223 -15.25 34.68 -8.48
C GLY A 223 -16.54 34.08 -9.02
N GLY A 224 -16.77 34.19 -10.33
CA GLY A 224 -17.97 33.64 -10.98
C GLY A 224 -18.04 32.11 -10.97
N VAL A 225 -16.88 31.44 -11.01
CA VAL A 225 -16.81 29.96 -10.95
C VAL A 225 -17.09 29.48 -9.52
N ILE A 226 -16.52 30.13 -8.51
CA ILE A 226 -16.73 29.79 -7.09
C ILE A 226 -18.20 30.00 -6.69
N ASP A 227 -18.81 31.11 -7.10
CA ASP A 227 -20.23 31.39 -6.80
C ASP A 227 -21.18 30.38 -7.45
N THR A 228 -20.79 29.80 -8.58
CA THR A 228 -21.61 28.81 -9.31
C THR A 228 -21.40 27.37 -8.85
N TYR A 229 -20.17 27.00 -8.48
CA TYR A 229 -19.77 25.61 -8.26
C TYR A 229 -19.19 25.31 -6.88
N GLY A 230 -18.76 26.30 -6.10
CA GLY A 230 -18.06 26.09 -4.83
C GLY A 230 -18.86 25.27 -3.81
N ALA A 231 -20.16 25.58 -3.66
CA ALA A 231 -21.05 24.80 -2.79
C ALA A 231 -21.19 23.33 -3.24
N LYS A 232 -21.18 23.06 -4.55
CA LYS A 232 -21.27 21.70 -5.10
C LYS A 232 -19.99 20.90 -4.84
N VAL A 233 -18.82 21.53 -5.00
CA VAL A 233 -17.52 20.89 -4.72
C VAL A 233 -17.40 20.55 -3.23
N LEU A 234 -17.77 21.47 -2.35
CA LEU A 234 -17.75 21.24 -0.90
C LEU A 234 -18.72 20.13 -0.48
N ALA A 235 -19.94 20.10 -1.06
CA ALA A 235 -20.89 19.03 -0.82
C ALA A 235 -20.38 17.67 -1.31
N ALA A 236 -19.74 17.64 -2.50
CA ALA A 236 -19.14 16.42 -3.04
C ALA A 236 -17.99 15.92 -2.14
N TYR A 237 -17.13 16.83 -1.66
CA TYR A 237 -16.07 16.50 -0.71
C TYR A 237 -16.62 15.91 0.59
N ARG A 238 -17.61 16.58 1.22
CA ARG A 238 -18.24 16.06 2.46
C ARG A 238 -18.88 14.69 2.25
N THR A 239 -19.61 14.53 1.13
CA THR A 239 -20.21 13.23 0.76
C THR A 239 -19.15 12.14 0.59
N ASN A 240 -17.99 12.49 0.01
CA ASN A 240 -16.87 11.58 -0.15
C ASN A 240 -16.27 11.15 1.20
N GLU A 241 -15.99 12.10 2.09
CA GLU A 241 -15.47 11.80 3.43
C GLU A 241 -16.45 10.95 4.24
N GLU A 242 -17.74 11.30 4.23
CA GLU A 242 -18.79 10.53 4.91
C GLU A 242 -18.95 9.12 4.33
N PHE A 243 -18.72 8.94 3.02
CA PHE A 243 -18.73 7.62 2.39
C PHE A 243 -17.60 6.75 2.94
N TYR A 244 -16.35 7.22 2.90
CA TYR A 244 -15.19 6.43 3.32
C TYR A 244 -15.15 6.21 4.83
N ALA A 245 -15.58 7.18 5.64
CA ALA A 245 -15.71 6.98 7.09
C ALA A 245 -16.70 5.86 7.43
N ARG A 246 -17.86 5.82 6.76
CA ARG A 246 -18.83 4.72 6.95
C ARG A 246 -18.30 3.38 6.44
N ALA A 247 -17.62 3.37 5.30
CA ALA A 247 -17.06 2.15 4.73
C ALA A 247 -15.94 1.57 5.62
N ASP A 248 -15.13 2.42 6.25
CA ASP A 248 -14.09 2.03 7.19
C ASP A 248 -14.65 1.47 8.50
N GLU A 249 -15.67 2.12 9.07
CA GLU A 249 -16.38 1.59 10.25
C GLU A 249 -17.04 0.24 9.93
N ALA A 250 -17.70 0.13 8.77
CA ALA A 250 -18.30 -1.11 8.31
C ALA A 250 -17.25 -2.22 8.09
N LEU A 251 -16.06 -1.88 7.63
CA LEU A 251 -14.95 -2.81 7.48
C LEU A 251 -14.51 -3.38 8.83
N ALA A 252 -14.27 -2.51 9.81
CA ALA A 252 -13.86 -2.94 11.15
C ALA A 252 -14.88 -3.91 11.76
N VAL A 253 -16.17 -3.57 11.69
CA VAL A 253 -17.26 -4.42 12.20
C VAL A 253 -17.34 -5.74 11.44
N ALA A 254 -17.38 -5.72 10.10
CA ALA A 254 -17.52 -6.93 9.30
C ALA A 254 -16.31 -7.87 9.45
N TRP A 255 -15.11 -7.32 9.65
CA TRP A 255 -13.91 -8.10 9.95
C TRP A 255 -14.03 -8.82 11.29
N ASP A 256 -14.32 -8.09 12.36
CA ASP A 256 -14.41 -8.63 13.71
C ASP A 256 -15.50 -9.73 13.79
N GLU A 257 -16.67 -9.49 13.18
CA GLU A 257 -17.75 -10.49 13.10
C GLU A 257 -17.34 -11.76 12.35
N ARG A 258 -16.58 -11.63 11.26
CA ARG A 258 -16.10 -12.78 10.48
C ARG A 258 -15.02 -13.56 11.20
N GLN A 259 -14.10 -12.90 11.91
CA GLN A 259 -13.09 -13.57 12.74
C GLN A 259 -13.74 -14.33 13.88
N ASP A 260 -14.73 -13.73 14.55
CA ASP A 260 -15.53 -14.37 15.58
C ASP A 260 -16.29 -15.61 15.06
N ALA A 261 -16.87 -15.51 13.87
CA ALA A 261 -17.51 -16.65 13.22
C ALA A 261 -16.51 -17.77 12.89
N GLN A 262 -15.34 -17.43 12.34
CA GLN A 262 -14.26 -18.39 12.06
C GLN A 262 -13.74 -19.08 13.33
N ALA A 263 -13.58 -18.33 14.42
CA ALA A 263 -13.15 -18.90 15.70
C ALA A 263 -14.18 -19.90 16.25
N ARG A 264 -15.47 -19.61 16.13
CA ARG A 264 -16.55 -20.54 16.51
C ARG A 264 -16.57 -21.79 15.64
N GLU A 265 -16.44 -21.65 14.32
CA GLU A 265 -16.37 -22.77 13.38
C GLU A 265 -15.15 -23.67 13.67
N ALA A 266 -13.98 -23.06 13.90
CA ALA A 266 -12.76 -23.79 14.25
C ALA A 266 -12.88 -24.53 15.60
N ALA A 267 -13.49 -23.90 16.62
CA ALA A 267 -13.74 -24.54 17.91
C ALA A 267 -14.69 -25.74 17.80
N GLN A 268 -15.73 -25.62 16.97
CA GLN A 268 -16.66 -26.72 16.68
C GLN A 268 -15.98 -27.86 15.92
N ALA A 269 -15.15 -27.54 14.91
CA ALA A 269 -14.39 -28.54 14.17
C ALA A 269 -13.41 -29.30 15.08
N ALA A 270 -12.67 -28.59 15.93
CA ALA A 270 -11.75 -29.20 16.90
C ALA A 270 -12.49 -30.07 17.93
N GLN A 271 -13.68 -29.67 18.37
CA GLN A 271 -14.52 -30.49 19.24
C GLN A 271 -15.02 -31.76 18.53
N ALA A 272 -15.46 -31.64 17.28
CA ALA A 272 -15.88 -32.78 16.47
C ALA A 272 -14.74 -33.78 16.24
N GLU A 273 -13.53 -33.29 15.99
CA GLU A 273 -12.34 -34.13 15.85
C GLU A 273 -11.98 -34.85 17.15
N ARG A 274 -11.97 -34.16 18.29
CA ARG A 274 -11.76 -34.81 19.60
C ARG A 274 -12.78 -35.89 19.87
N LEU A 275 -14.05 -35.62 19.60
CA LEU A 275 -15.12 -36.61 19.77
C LEU A 275 -14.93 -37.82 18.83
N ALA A 276 -14.50 -37.59 17.58
CA ALA A 276 -14.18 -38.65 16.65
C ALA A 276 -12.98 -39.51 17.12
N GLN A 277 -11.95 -38.88 17.67
CA GLN A 277 -10.79 -39.57 18.26
C GLN A 277 -11.20 -40.40 19.49
N GLU A 278 -11.99 -39.83 20.41
CA GLU A 278 -12.52 -40.54 21.57
C GLU A 278 -13.40 -41.74 21.17
N LEU A 279 -14.23 -41.59 20.13
CA LEU A 279 -15.04 -42.69 19.60
C LEU A 279 -14.16 -43.77 18.99
N ALA A 280 -13.15 -43.40 18.19
CA ALA A 280 -12.21 -44.36 17.61
C ALA A 280 -11.39 -45.11 18.68
N GLU A 281 -11.01 -44.44 19.78
CA GLU A 281 -10.36 -45.08 20.92
C GLU A 281 -11.29 -46.03 21.66
N ARG A 282 -12.55 -45.66 21.87
CA ARG A 282 -13.57 -46.54 22.46
C ARG A 282 -13.82 -47.78 21.60
N GLU A 283 -13.90 -47.63 20.29
CA GLU A 283 -14.05 -48.75 19.34
C GLU A 283 -12.83 -49.68 19.38
N ARG A 284 -11.62 -49.13 19.41
CA ARG A 284 -10.39 -49.93 19.58
C ARG A 284 -10.34 -50.66 20.92
N ALA A 285 -10.74 -50.01 22.01
CA ALA A 285 -10.81 -50.62 23.33
C ALA A 285 -11.85 -51.75 23.39
N ALA A 286 -13.01 -51.56 22.75
CA ALA A 286 -14.03 -52.60 22.62
C ALA A 286 -13.55 -53.79 21.76
N ALA A 287 -12.79 -53.54 20.70
CA ALA A 287 -12.20 -54.59 19.87
C ALA A 287 -11.03 -55.34 20.56
N GLY A 288 -10.35 -54.72 21.53
CA GLY A 288 -9.28 -55.33 22.34
C GLY A 288 -9.77 -56.11 23.57
N GLY A 289 -11.04 -56.00 23.93
CA GLY A 289 -11.65 -56.71 25.06
C GLY A 289 -12.09 -58.14 24.70
N ALA A 290 -11.26 -59.12 25.08
CA ALA A 290 -11.52 -60.56 25.22
C ALA A 290 -12.71 -61.18 24.44
N ALA A 291 -12.37 -62.00 23.43
CA ALA A 291 -13.28 -62.99 22.86
C ALA A 291 -13.88 -63.90 23.97
N PRO A 292 -15.21 -64.14 23.98
CA PRO A 292 -15.81 -65.10 24.90
C PRO A 292 -15.30 -66.53 24.61
N PRO A 293 -15.16 -67.41 25.60
CA PRO A 293 -14.74 -68.78 25.36
C PRO A 293 -15.77 -69.52 24.49
N ALA A 294 -15.27 -70.24 23.49
CA ALA A 294 -16.05 -71.00 22.53
C ALA A 294 -16.95 -72.06 23.22
N PRO A 295 -18.16 -72.32 22.71
CA PRO A 295 -18.97 -73.43 23.20
C PRO A 295 -18.34 -74.75 22.75
N THR A 296 -18.03 -75.61 23.71
CA THR A 296 -17.57 -76.98 23.48
C THR A 296 -18.68 -77.79 22.80
N THR A 297 -18.38 -78.31 21.61
CA THR A 297 -19.22 -79.25 20.87
C THR A 297 -18.83 -80.67 21.25
N ASP A 298 -19.64 -81.32 22.08
CA ASP A 298 -19.58 -82.77 22.29
C ASP A 298 -20.43 -83.47 21.22
N THR A 299 -19.78 -84.37 20.49
CA THR A 299 -20.37 -85.27 19.50
C THR A 299 -21.02 -86.49 20.16
N THR A 300 -22.24 -86.86 19.76
CA THR A 300 -22.73 -88.26 19.80
C THR A 300 -23.87 -88.50 18.80
N THR A 301 -23.58 -89.46 17.93
CA THR A 301 -24.33 -90.34 17.00
C THR A 301 -25.88 -90.39 16.96
N ASP A 302 -26.39 -90.31 15.72
CA ASP A 302 -27.51 -91.00 14.99
C ASP A 302 -28.24 -92.22 15.65
N PRO A 303 -29.40 -92.75 15.12
CA PRO A 303 -30.20 -92.37 13.93
C PRO A 303 -31.76 -92.46 14.06
N THR A 304 -32.46 -92.19 12.94
CA THR A 304 -33.60 -92.92 12.32
C THR A 304 -34.96 -92.20 12.11
N SER A 305 -35.44 -92.33 10.86
CA SER A 305 -36.84 -92.52 10.39
C SER A 305 -37.56 -91.35 9.69
N ALA A 306 -37.77 -91.53 8.39
CA ALA A 306 -38.66 -90.82 7.45
C ALA A 306 -40.17 -91.07 7.74
N PRO A 307 -41.17 -90.77 6.87
CA PRO A 307 -41.27 -89.91 5.65
C PRO A 307 -42.44 -88.87 5.80
N THR A 308 -42.80 -87.95 4.88
CA THR A 308 -43.65 -88.20 3.68
C THR A 308 -43.93 -86.91 2.84
N SER A 309 -43.94 -87.12 1.51
CA SER A 309 -44.86 -86.62 0.46
C SER A 309 -44.94 -85.13 0.06
N ASP A 310 -44.21 -84.76 -1.00
CA ASP A 310 -44.67 -84.42 -2.40
C ASP A 310 -46.07 -83.76 -2.63
N PRO A 311 -46.34 -83.17 -3.82
CA PRO A 311 -45.49 -82.43 -4.78
C PRO A 311 -46.23 -81.23 -5.43
N THR A 312 -45.58 -80.36 -6.23
CA THR A 312 -46.10 -80.01 -7.58
C THR A 312 -45.01 -79.47 -8.51
N SER A 313 -44.94 -80.12 -9.68
CA SER A 313 -44.23 -79.89 -10.94
C SER A 313 -44.76 -78.62 -11.66
N ALA A 314 -44.21 -78.01 -12.72
CA ALA A 314 -43.30 -78.36 -13.81
C ALA A 314 -42.97 -77.03 -14.59
N PRO A 315 -42.53 -77.01 -15.87
CA PRO A 315 -41.14 -77.15 -16.30
C PRO A 315 -40.71 -76.04 -17.29
N THR A 316 -39.44 -75.99 -17.70
CA THR A 316 -39.06 -75.96 -19.13
C THR A 316 -37.58 -76.27 -19.34
N SER A 317 -37.39 -77.33 -20.11
CA SER A 317 -36.24 -77.86 -20.88
C SER A 317 -35.87 -76.91 -22.04
N ASP A 318 -34.74 -76.92 -22.76
CA ASP A 318 -33.58 -77.83 -22.99
C ASP A 318 -32.59 -77.03 -23.93
N PRO A 319 -31.58 -77.61 -24.62
CA PRO A 319 -30.19 -77.84 -24.22
C PRO A 319 -29.18 -77.10 -25.16
N THR A 320 -27.84 -77.20 -25.05
CA THR A 320 -27.02 -78.14 -25.85
C THR A 320 -25.51 -78.03 -25.49
N SER A 321 -24.93 -79.20 -25.21
CA SER A 321 -23.58 -79.80 -25.39
C SER A 321 -22.42 -78.96 -26.00
N ALA A 322 -21.27 -78.76 -25.32
CA ALA A 322 -20.08 -79.65 -25.11
C ALA A 322 -18.96 -79.45 -26.18
N PRO A 323 -17.65 -79.83 -26.02
CA PRO A 323 -16.86 -80.26 -24.85
C PRO A 323 -15.40 -79.70 -24.72
N THR A 324 -14.74 -80.02 -23.59
CA THR A 324 -13.26 -80.28 -23.38
C THR A 324 -12.25 -79.11 -23.48
N THR A 325 -11.20 -78.95 -22.66
CA THR A 325 -10.34 -79.84 -21.84
C THR A 325 -9.79 -79.11 -20.60
N SER A 326 -9.58 -79.83 -19.50
CA SER A 326 -8.70 -79.48 -18.37
C SER A 326 -7.25 -79.89 -18.72
N PRO A 327 -6.15 -79.39 -18.08
CA PRO A 327 -5.97 -79.54 -16.63
C PRO A 327 -5.31 -78.38 -15.87
N THR A 328 -5.71 -78.28 -14.62
CA THR A 328 -4.97 -77.95 -13.39
C THR A 328 -3.46 -77.68 -13.50
N ALA A 329 -3.04 -76.49 -13.04
CA ALA A 329 -1.86 -76.32 -12.17
C ALA A 329 -1.89 -74.95 -11.47
N ALA A 330 -1.87 -74.96 -10.14
CA ALA A 330 -1.41 -73.87 -9.29
C ALA A 330 -0.49 -74.50 -8.22
N PRO A 331 0.34 -73.74 -7.50
CA PRO A 331 1.29 -72.69 -7.91
C PRO A 331 2.73 -73.09 -7.47
N PRO A 332 3.73 -72.20 -7.59
CA PRO A 332 4.48 -71.91 -6.37
C PRO A 332 4.81 -70.43 -6.14
N THR A 333 4.72 -70.07 -4.86
CA THR A 333 5.56 -69.13 -4.10
C THR A 333 5.67 -67.69 -4.59
N THR A 334 4.93 -66.82 -3.91
CA THR A 334 5.17 -65.38 -3.79
C THR A 334 6.55 -65.11 -3.19
N SER A 335 7.40 -64.42 -3.95
CA SER A 335 8.55 -63.68 -3.42
C SER A 335 8.04 -62.39 -2.76
N PRO A 336 8.48 -62.02 -1.55
CA PRO A 336 8.07 -60.76 -0.94
C PRO A 336 8.66 -59.60 -1.77
N SER A 337 7.77 -58.77 -2.30
CA SER A 337 8.12 -57.45 -2.84
C SER A 337 8.84 -56.64 -1.75
N PRO A 338 9.89 -55.87 -2.08
CA PRO A 338 10.49 -54.97 -1.11
C PRO A 338 9.43 -53.98 -0.63
N THR A 339 9.37 -53.86 0.70
CA THR A 339 8.58 -52.93 1.49
C THR A 339 8.59 -51.53 0.85
N PRO A 340 7.44 -50.85 0.65
CA PRO A 340 7.46 -49.44 0.32
C PRO A 340 8.21 -48.70 1.43
N SER A 341 9.26 -47.98 1.04
CA SER A 341 9.99 -47.07 1.92
C SER A 341 8.97 -46.16 2.64
N PRO A 342 9.12 -45.89 3.94
CA PRO A 342 8.16 -45.05 4.66
C PRO A 342 8.06 -43.70 3.95
N THR A 343 6.86 -43.37 3.50
CA THR A 343 6.46 -42.02 3.13
C THR A 343 7.02 -41.06 4.19
N PRO A 344 7.74 -39.98 3.82
CA PRO A 344 8.16 -38.99 4.80
C PRO A 344 6.92 -38.56 5.57
N SER A 345 7.00 -38.64 6.90
CA SER A 345 5.94 -38.18 7.78
C SER A 345 5.56 -36.75 7.36
N PRO A 346 4.28 -36.42 7.14
CA PRO A 346 3.88 -35.09 6.72
C PRO A 346 4.43 -34.09 7.75
N THR A 347 5.10 -33.03 7.26
CA THR A 347 5.47 -31.90 8.10
C THR A 347 4.21 -31.45 8.83
N PRO A 348 4.22 -31.39 10.18
CA PRO A 348 3.04 -30.92 10.91
C PRO A 348 2.69 -29.51 10.42
N PRO A 349 1.39 -29.17 10.31
CA PRO A 349 1.00 -27.86 9.83
C PRO A 349 1.59 -26.77 10.72
N THR A 350 2.21 -25.76 10.10
CA THR A 350 2.67 -24.56 10.79
C THR A 350 1.50 -23.93 11.53
N ARG A 351 1.72 -23.51 12.79
CA ARG A 351 0.64 -22.90 13.58
C ARG A 351 0.26 -21.56 12.95
N ALA A 352 -0.99 -21.17 13.11
CA ALA A 352 -1.53 -19.98 12.45
C ALA A 352 -0.78 -18.69 12.84
N GLU A 353 -0.27 -18.62 14.07
CA GLU A 353 0.53 -17.51 14.60
C GLU A 353 1.95 -17.42 14.02
N ASP A 354 2.44 -18.49 13.40
CA ASP A 354 3.77 -18.56 12.80
C ASP A 354 3.72 -18.28 11.27
N LEU A 355 2.54 -17.97 10.72
CA LEU A 355 2.34 -17.60 9.31
C LEU A 355 2.56 -16.10 9.08
N VAL A 356 3.15 -15.75 7.93
CA VAL A 356 3.24 -14.36 7.47
C VAL A 356 1.91 -13.96 6.85
N THR A 357 1.34 -12.84 7.31
CA THR A 357 0.08 -12.31 6.79
C THR A 357 0.36 -11.12 5.89
N LEU A 358 -0.21 -11.12 4.70
CA LEU A 358 -0.03 -10.08 3.69
C LEU A 358 -1.38 -9.46 3.30
N VAL A 359 -1.40 -8.16 3.02
CA VAL A 359 -2.55 -7.50 2.37
C VAL A 359 -2.18 -7.15 0.93
N VAL A 360 -3.02 -7.51 -0.02
CA VAL A 360 -2.90 -7.17 -1.44
C VAL A 360 -3.86 -6.04 -1.78
N VAL A 361 -3.32 -4.99 -2.38
CA VAL A 361 -4.03 -3.90 -3.03
C VAL A 361 -3.59 -3.80 -4.50
N SER A 362 -4.46 -3.24 -5.34
CA SER A 362 -4.19 -3.07 -6.77
C SER A 362 -5.16 -2.08 -7.40
N ASP A 363 -4.76 -1.43 -8.50
CA ASP A 363 -5.61 -0.55 -9.30
C ASP A 363 -6.32 0.49 -8.42
N LEU A 364 -5.53 1.13 -7.56
CA LEU A 364 -5.97 2.17 -6.63
C LEU A 364 -6.34 3.45 -7.37
N HIS A 365 -5.71 3.72 -8.52
CA HIS A 365 -6.15 4.77 -9.44
C HIS A 365 -6.35 6.13 -8.75
N CYS A 366 -5.41 6.44 -7.86
CA CYS A 366 -5.41 7.60 -6.99
C CYS A 366 -6.69 7.84 -6.17
N ASN A 367 -7.48 6.81 -5.89
CA ASN A 367 -8.63 6.90 -5.00
C ASN A 367 -8.19 6.84 -3.53
N VAL A 368 -7.57 7.92 -3.07
CA VAL A 368 -6.96 8.01 -1.74
C VAL A 368 -7.98 7.90 -0.59
N GLY A 369 -9.28 7.98 -0.87
CA GLY A 369 -10.32 7.67 0.11
C GLY A 369 -10.26 6.24 0.65
N MET A 370 -9.64 5.31 -0.09
CA MET A 370 -9.40 3.94 0.37
C MET A 370 -8.27 3.81 1.41
N ALA A 371 -7.44 4.84 1.61
CA ALA A 371 -6.30 4.77 2.54
C ALA A 371 -6.68 4.34 3.96
N PRO A 372 -7.72 4.91 4.62
CA PRO A 372 -8.13 4.45 5.95
C PRO A 372 -8.55 2.98 5.98
N LEU A 373 -9.24 2.49 4.94
CA LEU A 373 -9.66 1.10 4.85
C LEU A 373 -8.46 0.15 4.72
N ILE A 374 -7.41 0.58 4.00
CA ILE A 374 -6.15 -0.16 3.92
C ILE A 374 -5.51 -0.23 5.31
N THR A 375 -5.38 0.90 6.01
CA THR A 375 -4.86 0.94 7.38
C THR A 375 -5.63 0.00 8.30
N THR A 376 -6.96 0.12 8.34
CA THR A 376 -7.84 -0.70 9.17
C THR A 376 -7.67 -2.19 8.86
N LEU A 377 -7.62 -2.58 7.59
CA LEU A 377 -7.44 -3.99 7.23
C LEU A 377 -6.06 -4.51 7.63
N VAL A 378 -4.99 -3.75 7.41
CA VAL A 378 -3.62 -4.14 7.77
C VAL A 378 -3.52 -4.36 9.28
N GLU A 379 -4.02 -3.41 10.09
CA GLU A 379 -4.02 -3.52 11.55
C GLU A 379 -4.88 -4.70 12.05
N ARG A 380 -6.11 -4.84 11.53
CA ARG A 380 -7.05 -5.88 11.95
C ARG A 380 -6.65 -7.29 11.51
N SER A 381 -5.95 -7.42 10.39
CA SER A 381 -5.44 -8.69 9.90
C SER A 381 -4.11 -9.10 10.53
N GLY A 382 -3.39 -8.15 11.15
CA GLY A 382 -2.04 -8.39 11.65
C GLY A 382 -1.04 -8.59 10.53
N ALA A 383 -1.28 -7.99 9.35
CA ALA A 383 -0.38 -8.13 8.22
C ALA A 383 0.97 -7.43 8.49
N SER A 384 2.06 -8.11 8.17
CA SER A 384 3.43 -7.58 8.23
C SER A 384 3.92 -7.09 6.87
N VAL A 385 3.20 -7.42 5.79
CA VAL A 385 3.53 -6.99 4.42
C VAL A 385 2.28 -6.49 3.69
N VAL A 386 2.41 -5.38 2.96
CA VAL A 386 1.44 -4.92 1.96
C VAL A 386 2.04 -5.07 0.57
N LEU A 387 1.30 -5.71 -0.32
CA LEU A 387 1.65 -5.88 -1.73
C LEU A 387 0.75 -4.95 -2.56
N ASP A 388 1.35 -3.94 -3.20
CA ASP A 388 0.68 -3.12 -4.22
C ASP A 388 1.01 -3.68 -5.61
N ALA A 389 0.01 -4.27 -6.27
CA ALA A 389 0.14 -4.88 -7.60
C ALA A 389 0.03 -3.87 -8.76
N GLY A 390 0.18 -2.57 -8.50
CA GLY A 390 0.34 -1.51 -9.50
C GLY A 390 -0.96 -0.79 -9.85
N ASP A 391 -0.83 0.21 -10.72
CA ASP A 391 -1.86 1.21 -11.03
C ASP A 391 -2.25 2.01 -9.79
N THR A 392 -1.24 2.43 -9.02
CA THR A 392 -1.39 3.28 -7.84
C THR A 392 -1.84 4.69 -8.25
N THR A 393 -1.32 5.19 -9.38
CA THR A 393 -1.67 6.49 -9.97
C THR A 393 -2.65 6.35 -11.15
N MET A 394 -3.21 7.46 -11.64
CA MET A 394 -4.08 7.49 -12.82
C MET A 394 -3.32 7.71 -14.12
N ASN A 395 -2.22 8.46 -14.05
CA ASN A 395 -1.49 8.87 -15.24
C ASN A 395 0.03 8.87 -15.04
N GLY A 396 0.56 8.46 -13.87
CA GLY A 396 2.00 8.30 -13.66
C GLY A 396 2.77 9.59 -13.80
N THR A 397 2.22 10.72 -13.34
CA THR A 397 2.83 12.05 -13.43
C THR A 397 3.26 12.61 -12.09
N ALA A 398 4.17 13.60 -12.10
CA ALA A 398 4.64 14.25 -10.87
C ALA A 398 3.53 14.93 -10.06
N VAL A 399 2.43 15.36 -10.70
CA VAL A 399 1.28 15.95 -9.99
C VAL A 399 0.55 14.94 -9.10
N GLU A 400 0.72 13.65 -9.37
CA GLU A 400 0.09 12.53 -8.65
C GLU A 400 0.98 11.96 -7.54
N GLN A 401 2.08 12.64 -7.18
CA GLN A 401 2.92 12.25 -6.05
C GLN A 401 2.11 12.03 -4.76
N TYR A 402 1.07 12.85 -4.54
CA TYR A 402 0.20 12.73 -3.38
C TYR A 402 -0.53 11.38 -3.30
N CYS A 403 -0.82 10.73 -4.42
CA CYS A 403 -1.44 9.41 -4.44
C CYS A 403 -0.49 8.40 -3.76
N THR A 404 0.75 8.37 -4.23
CA THR A 404 1.78 7.42 -3.74
C THR A 404 2.15 7.66 -2.28
N SER A 405 2.27 8.92 -1.86
CA SER A 405 2.57 9.26 -0.47
C SER A 405 1.43 8.93 0.48
N THR A 406 0.17 9.12 0.05
CA THR A 406 -1.00 8.80 0.87
C THR A 406 -1.12 7.30 1.10
N PHE A 407 -0.98 6.51 0.04
CA PHE A 407 -1.02 5.05 0.19
C PHE A 407 0.19 4.50 0.95
N ALA A 408 1.39 5.08 0.78
CA ALA A 408 2.53 4.74 1.63
C ALA A 408 2.26 5.06 3.11
N SER A 409 1.68 6.23 3.40
CA SER A 409 1.37 6.67 4.77
C SER A 409 0.20 5.88 5.39
N ALA A 410 -0.62 5.21 4.57
CA ALA A 410 -1.70 4.34 5.03
C ALA A 410 -1.19 3.02 5.60
N VAL A 411 0.02 2.61 5.22
CA VAL A 411 0.66 1.41 5.76
C VAL A 411 1.27 1.74 7.13
N PRO A 412 0.87 1.04 8.21
CA PRO A 412 1.39 1.30 9.55
C PRO A 412 2.91 1.11 9.67
N ASP A 413 3.53 1.82 10.61
CA ASP A 413 4.95 1.65 10.91
C ASP A 413 5.29 0.19 11.26
N GLY A 414 6.37 -0.32 10.67
CA GLY A 414 6.82 -1.70 10.88
C GLY A 414 6.17 -2.74 9.97
N VAL A 415 5.28 -2.32 9.06
CA VAL A 415 4.75 -3.15 7.96
C VAL A 415 5.49 -2.80 6.68
N ASP A 416 6.01 -3.81 5.99
CA ASP A 416 6.75 -3.59 4.74
C ASP A 416 5.78 -3.38 3.57
N LEU A 417 5.96 -2.28 2.83
CA LEU A 417 5.21 -2.00 1.60
C LEU A 417 6.03 -2.36 0.37
N VAL A 418 5.59 -3.35 -0.39
CA VAL A 418 6.23 -3.82 -1.63
C VAL A 418 5.32 -3.51 -2.81
N ALA A 419 5.86 -2.83 -3.83
CA ALA A 419 5.06 -2.35 -4.96
C ALA A 419 5.70 -2.67 -6.32
N VAL A 420 4.86 -2.81 -7.34
CA VAL A 420 5.25 -2.77 -8.76
C VAL A 420 4.55 -1.63 -9.47
N GLY A 421 5.17 -1.07 -10.50
CA GLY A 421 4.50 -0.09 -11.36
C GLY A 421 3.54 -0.79 -12.31
N GLY A 422 2.29 -0.31 -12.37
CA GLY A 422 1.34 -0.71 -13.40
C GLY A 422 1.47 0.12 -14.67
N ASN A 423 0.57 -0.10 -15.64
CA ASN A 423 0.62 0.66 -16.88
C ASN A 423 0.12 2.11 -16.73
N HIS A 424 -0.64 2.44 -15.68
CA HIS A 424 -0.97 3.83 -15.35
C HIS A 424 0.14 4.53 -14.57
N ASP A 425 1.15 3.78 -14.11
CA ASP A 425 2.31 4.31 -13.42
C ASP A 425 3.45 4.65 -14.40
N SER A 426 4.54 5.18 -13.87
CA SER A 426 5.75 5.50 -14.63
C SER A 426 6.98 5.47 -13.74
N ALA A 427 8.16 5.69 -14.32
CA ALA A 427 9.39 5.90 -13.56
C ALA A 427 9.27 7.06 -12.53
N GLU A 428 8.47 8.09 -12.83
CA GLU A 428 8.24 9.22 -11.93
C GLU A 428 7.36 8.84 -10.72
N SER A 429 6.27 8.11 -10.94
CA SER A 429 5.42 7.65 -9.83
C SER A 429 6.13 6.57 -9.01
N ALA A 430 6.90 5.68 -9.63
CA ALA A 430 7.76 4.72 -8.95
C ALA A 430 8.80 5.42 -8.06
N HIS A 431 9.45 6.48 -8.56
CA HIS A 431 10.39 7.27 -7.77
C HIS A 431 9.70 7.95 -6.57
N SER A 432 8.53 8.54 -6.80
CA SER A 432 7.73 9.17 -5.73
C SER A 432 7.31 8.15 -4.66
N TYR A 433 6.90 6.95 -5.07
CA TYR A 433 6.47 5.91 -4.14
C TYR A 433 7.64 5.37 -3.31
N ALA A 434 8.79 5.16 -3.93
CA ALA A 434 10.00 4.76 -3.23
C ALA A 434 10.45 5.82 -2.21
N LYS A 435 10.38 7.10 -2.59
CA LYS A 435 10.67 8.23 -1.69
C LYS A 435 9.69 8.30 -0.51
N ALA A 436 8.46 7.83 -0.70
CA ALA A 436 7.46 7.75 0.36
C ALA A 436 7.63 6.53 1.29
N GLY A 437 8.60 5.64 1.01
CA GLY A 437 8.96 4.51 1.87
C GLY A 437 8.65 3.13 1.30
N ALA A 438 8.03 3.05 0.12
CA ALA A 438 7.75 1.77 -0.53
C ALA A 438 9.02 1.11 -1.09
N THR A 439 9.08 -0.22 -1.04
CA THR A 439 10.04 -1.02 -1.77
C THR A 439 9.51 -1.32 -3.16
N VAL A 440 9.91 -0.51 -4.15
CA VAL A 440 9.47 -0.67 -5.54
C VAL A 440 10.37 -1.67 -6.27
N LEU A 441 9.77 -2.76 -6.76
CA LEU A 441 10.49 -3.83 -7.47
C LEU A 441 10.92 -3.38 -8.88
N SER A 442 12.11 -3.81 -9.31
CA SER A 442 12.77 -3.35 -10.54
C SER A 442 13.55 -4.48 -11.25
N GLY A 443 12.91 -5.64 -11.37
CA GLY A 443 13.45 -6.81 -12.07
C GLY A 443 14.49 -7.61 -11.28
N LYS A 444 14.54 -7.43 -9.96
CA LYS A 444 15.43 -8.16 -9.04
C LYS A 444 14.65 -8.79 -7.90
N VAL A 445 15.19 -9.87 -7.34
CA VAL A 445 14.63 -10.50 -6.15
C VAL A 445 14.89 -9.62 -4.93
N VAL A 446 13.83 -9.38 -4.15
CA VAL A 446 13.86 -8.66 -2.87
C VAL A 446 13.28 -9.58 -1.81
N GLU A 447 13.91 -9.64 -0.64
CA GLU A 447 13.41 -10.44 0.48
C GLU A 447 12.71 -9.54 1.50
N VAL A 448 11.47 -9.91 1.87
CA VAL A 448 10.61 -9.16 2.79
C VAL A 448 9.90 -10.15 3.71
N ASP A 449 10.10 -10.00 5.02
CA ASP A 449 9.59 -10.94 6.04
C ASP A 449 9.87 -12.43 5.72
N GLY A 450 11.06 -12.69 5.14
CA GLY A 450 11.50 -14.02 4.69
C GLY A 450 10.95 -14.49 3.35
N ILE A 451 10.10 -13.68 2.69
CA ILE A 451 9.51 -13.97 1.38
C ILE A 451 10.39 -13.38 0.28
N ARG A 452 10.83 -14.20 -0.67
CA ARG A 452 11.56 -13.76 -1.86
C ARG A 452 10.58 -13.33 -2.95
N VAL A 453 10.44 -12.03 -3.13
CA VAL A 453 9.54 -11.41 -4.10
C VAL A 453 10.32 -10.93 -5.32
N LEU A 454 9.85 -11.27 -6.51
CA LEU A 454 10.34 -10.75 -7.78
C LEU A 454 9.21 -9.99 -8.47
N GLY A 455 9.55 -8.90 -9.13
CA GLY A 455 8.61 -8.09 -9.89
C GLY A 455 9.34 -7.01 -10.67
N ASP A 456 8.65 -6.38 -11.60
CA ASP A 456 9.14 -5.26 -12.39
C ASP A 456 7.99 -4.36 -12.82
N ALA A 457 8.31 -3.16 -13.30
CA ALA A 457 7.32 -2.26 -13.87
C ALA A 457 6.66 -2.86 -15.13
N ASP A 458 5.41 -2.48 -15.39
CA ASP A 458 4.72 -2.88 -16.60
C ASP A 458 5.50 -2.42 -17.85
N PRO A 459 5.70 -3.29 -18.86
CA PRO A 459 6.38 -2.91 -20.09
C PRO A 459 5.57 -1.94 -20.97
N ASN A 460 4.32 -1.63 -20.59
CA ASN A 460 3.47 -0.67 -21.26
C ASN A 460 3.05 0.47 -20.33
N GLU A 461 2.75 1.62 -20.93
CA GLU A 461 2.12 2.74 -20.25
C GLU A 461 0.83 3.18 -20.96
N THR A 462 -0.19 3.48 -20.17
CA THR A 462 -1.47 4.04 -20.58
C THR A 462 -1.59 5.42 -19.95
N ARG A 463 -1.71 6.44 -20.80
CA ARG A 463 -1.94 7.82 -20.36
C ARG A 463 -3.39 8.22 -20.60
N ALA A 464 -3.94 9.08 -19.75
CA ALA A 464 -5.32 9.51 -19.86
C ALA A 464 -5.60 10.16 -21.23
N GLY A 465 -6.57 9.61 -21.97
CA GLY A 465 -6.91 10.09 -23.32
C GLY A 465 -5.96 9.60 -24.44
N ALA A 466 -4.99 8.75 -24.12
CA ALA A 466 -4.11 8.09 -25.08
C ALA A 466 -4.34 6.57 -25.08
N ALA A 467 -3.92 5.92 -26.17
CA ALA A 467 -3.85 4.46 -26.20
C ALA A 467 -2.64 3.97 -25.39
N THR A 468 -2.73 2.75 -24.87
CA THR A 468 -1.60 2.05 -24.25
C THR A 468 -0.45 1.91 -25.24
N ALA A 469 0.76 2.26 -24.81
CA ALA A 469 1.99 2.20 -25.61
C ALA A 469 3.05 1.36 -24.91
N SER A 470 3.77 0.53 -25.67
CA SER A 470 4.94 -0.20 -25.15
C SER A 470 6.11 0.75 -24.95
N LEU A 471 6.89 0.53 -23.89
CA LEU A 471 8.13 1.25 -23.58
C LEU A 471 9.37 0.68 -24.27
N GLY A 472 9.20 -0.23 -25.23
CA GLY A 472 10.28 -0.81 -26.02
C GLY A 472 10.62 -2.27 -25.67
N GLU A 473 10.04 -2.82 -24.60
CA GLU A 473 10.04 -4.25 -24.29
C GLU A 473 8.61 -4.80 -24.48
N SER A 474 8.47 -6.02 -24.99
CA SER A 474 7.16 -6.68 -25.06
C SER A 474 6.84 -7.38 -23.75
N ALA A 475 5.55 -7.59 -23.44
CA ALA A 475 5.13 -8.36 -22.26
C ALA A 475 5.74 -9.77 -22.22
N ARG A 476 5.94 -10.37 -23.40
CA ARG A 476 6.60 -11.68 -23.53
C ARG A 476 8.07 -11.60 -23.15
N ASP A 477 8.81 -10.64 -23.69
CA ASP A 477 10.26 -10.51 -23.45
C ASP A 477 10.53 -10.18 -21.98
N ALA A 478 9.72 -9.30 -21.39
CA ALA A 478 9.75 -9.01 -19.95
C ALA A 478 9.51 -10.28 -19.12
N GLY A 479 8.55 -11.10 -19.51
CA GLY A 479 8.26 -12.38 -18.88
C GLY A 479 9.40 -13.40 -18.97
N GLU A 480 10.04 -13.52 -20.14
CA GLU A 480 11.19 -14.41 -20.36
C GLU A 480 12.39 -13.96 -19.52
N ARG A 481 12.65 -12.65 -19.43
CA ARG A 481 13.68 -12.07 -18.57
C ARG A 481 13.42 -12.34 -17.09
N LEU A 482 12.19 -12.11 -16.60
CA LEU A 482 11.82 -12.39 -15.21
C LEU A 482 11.90 -13.89 -14.89
N ALA A 483 11.55 -14.75 -15.84
CA ALA A 483 11.70 -16.20 -15.68
C ALA A 483 13.17 -16.62 -15.51
N ALA A 484 14.09 -16.00 -16.26
CA ALA A 484 15.52 -16.24 -16.10
C ALA A 484 16.01 -15.82 -14.71
N VAL A 485 15.69 -14.60 -14.27
CA VAL A 485 16.05 -14.11 -12.92
C VAL A 485 15.48 -15.01 -11.83
N ALA A 486 14.23 -15.45 -11.96
CA ALA A 486 13.60 -16.34 -10.99
C ALA A 486 14.32 -17.70 -10.87
N CYS A 487 14.94 -18.19 -11.93
CA CYS A 487 15.61 -19.49 -11.96
C CYS A 487 17.13 -19.44 -11.72
N ASP A 488 17.75 -18.26 -11.73
CA ASP A 488 19.21 -18.12 -11.55
C ASP A 488 19.66 -18.31 -10.08
N ASP A 489 18.75 -18.20 -9.11
CA ASP A 489 18.99 -18.39 -7.66
C ASP A 489 18.20 -19.61 -7.10
N ASP A 490 18.03 -19.71 -5.77
CA ASP A 490 17.17 -20.68 -5.04
C ASP A 490 15.65 -20.52 -5.31
N GLY A 491 15.27 -20.02 -6.48
CA GLY A 491 13.89 -19.68 -6.81
C GLY A 491 13.39 -18.41 -6.13
N VAL A 492 12.11 -18.11 -6.37
CA VAL A 492 11.35 -17.04 -5.72
C VAL A 492 10.09 -17.63 -5.09
N ASP A 493 9.51 -16.93 -4.13
CA ASP A 493 8.26 -17.36 -3.47
C ASP A 493 7.04 -16.68 -4.10
N LEU A 494 7.24 -15.48 -4.65
CA LEU A 494 6.18 -14.67 -5.24
C LEU A 494 6.69 -13.89 -6.45
N LEU A 495 5.97 -14.00 -7.56
CA LEU A 495 6.03 -13.03 -8.66
C LEU A 495 4.91 -11.99 -8.48
N LEU A 496 5.27 -10.77 -8.13
CA LEU A 496 4.36 -9.63 -8.09
C LEU A 496 4.53 -8.85 -9.39
N ILE A 497 3.47 -8.72 -10.19
CA ILE A 497 3.49 -8.00 -11.47
C ILE A 497 2.11 -7.40 -11.73
N HIS A 498 2.03 -6.30 -12.49
CA HIS A 498 0.74 -5.68 -12.75
C HIS A 498 -0.08 -6.45 -13.80
N THR A 499 0.41 -6.55 -15.04
CA THR A 499 -0.28 -7.28 -16.12
C THR A 499 -0.10 -8.81 -15.99
N PRO A 500 -1.18 -9.60 -15.82
CA PRO A 500 -1.07 -11.03 -15.56
C PRO A 500 -0.35 -11.85 -16.64
N ALA A 501 -0.37 -11.39 -17.89
CA ALA A 501 0.23 -12.06 -19.04
C ALA A 501 1.77 -12.00 -19.05
N VAL A 502 2.37 -11.00 -18.39
CA VAL A 502 3.84 -10.90 -18.27
C VAL A 502 4.41 -12.12 -17.55
N GLY A 503 3.67 -12.69 -16.60
CA GLY A 503 4.14 -13.82 -15.80
C GLY A 503 4.06 -15.20 -16.48
N GLU A 504 3.51 -15.31 -17.69
CA GLU A 504 3.24 -16.62 -18.32
C GLU A 504 4.49 -17.51 -18.46
N ALA A 505 5.62 -16.92 -18.88
CA ALA A 505 6.89 -17.65 -19.02
C ALA A 505 7.42 -18.10 -17.65
N ALA A 506 7.37 -17.23 -16.65
CA ALA A 506 7.86 -17.48 -15.30
C ALA A 506 7.01 -18.55 -14.57
N MET A 507 5.68 -18.51 -14.72
CA MET A 507 4.77 -19.53 -14.17
C MET A 507 4.97 -20.91 -14.80
N SER A 508 5.49 -20.96 -16.03
CA SER A 508 5.79 -22.20 -16.74
C SER A 508 7.16 -22.80 -16.39
N SER A 509 8.07 -22.01 -15.80
CA SER A 509 9.46 -22.45 -15.52
C SER A 509 9.55 -23.42 -14.33
N GLY A 510 8.58 -23.36 -13.41
CA GLY A 510 8.62 -24.09 -12.14
C GLY A 510 9.48 -23.46 -11.06
N CYS A 511 10.09 -22.30 -11.32
CA CYS A 511 10.85 -21.50 -10.34
C CYS A 511 9.97 -20.47 -9.60
N VAL A 512 8.72 -20.28 -10.08
CA VAL A 512 7.73 -19.35 -9.50
C VAL A 512 6.51 -20.15 -9.02
N PRO A 513 6.33 -20.34 -7.71
CA PRO A 513 5.21 -21.11 -7.16
C PRO A 513 3.91 -20.28 -7.11
N ALA A 514 4.00 -18.94 -7.02
CA ALA A 514 2.85 -18.06 -6.93
C ALA A 514 3.05 -16.76 -7.73
N GLN A 515 1.97 -16.28 -8.36
CA GLN A 515 1.88 -14.96 -8.96
C GLN A 515 0.68 -14.19 -8.39
N VAL A 516 0.90 -12.92 -8.07
CA VAL A 516 -0.16 -11.95 -7.73
C VAL A 516 -0.10 -10.81 -8.73
N SER A 517 -1.25 -10.40 -9.25
CA SER A 517 -1.37 -9.37 -10.28
C SER A 517 -2.67 -8.58 -10.23
N GLY A 518 -2.75 -7.48 -10.98
CA GLY A 518 -3.89 -6.56 -11.06
C GLY A 518 -4.47 -6.43 -12.47
N HIS A 519 -4.58 -5.19 -12.94
CA HIS A 519 -4.84 -4.75 -14.32
C HIS A 519 -6.27 -4.97 -14.84
N LEU A 520 -6.86 -6.12 -14.54
CA LEU A 520 -8.16 -6.50 -15.13
C LEU A 520 -9.36 -5.85 -14.42
N HIS A 521 -9.13 -5.14 -13.31
CA HIS A 521 -10.14 -4.62 -12.38
C HIS A 521 -11.18 -5.67 -11.96
N ARG A 522 -10.81 -6.94 -12.04
CA ARG A 522 -11.68 -8.08 -11.79
C ARG A 522 -10.87 -9.18 -11.16
N ARG A 523 -11.35 -9.64 -10.01
CA ARG A 523 -10.76 -10.78 -9.33
C ARG A 523 -10.86 -12.06 -10.16
N THR A 524 -9.74 -12.78 -10.22
CA THR A 524 -9.70 -14.20 -10.55
C THR A 524 -9.12 -14.93 -9.35
N ASP A 525 -9.91 -15.82 -8.74
CA ASP A 525 -9.49 -16.60 -7.57
C ASP A 525 -8.22 -17.42 -7.88
N PRO A 526 -7.41 -17.77 -6.87
CA PRO A 526 -6.18 -18.54 -7.08
C PRO A 526 -6.42 -19.81 -7.89
N GLN A 527 -5.71 -19.96 -9.00
CA GLN A 527 -5.82 -21.13 -9.89
C GLN A 527 -4.46 -21.51 -10.48
N GLN A 528 -4.27 -22.81 -10.75
CA GLN A 528 -3.01 -23.28 -11.33
C GLN A 528 -2.84 -22.77 -12.76
N VAL A 529 -1.68 -22.16 -13.04
CA VAL A 529 -1.23 -21.76 -14.37
C VAL A 529 0.21 -22.24 -14.52
N GLY A 530 0.46 -23.08 -15.53
CA GLY A 530 1.74 -23.77 -15.67
C GLY A 530 2.03 -24.64 -14.44
N LEU A 531 3.15 -24.35 -13.77
CA LEU A 531 3.65 -25.07 -12.61
C LEU A 531 3.53 -24.26 -11.30
N GLY A 532 2.78 -23.16 -11.31
CA GLY A 532 2.48 -22.34 -10.13
C GLY A 532 0.99 -21.99 -10.03
N VAL A 533 0.64 -21.17 -9.04
CA VAL A 533 -0.73 -20.66 -8.85
C VAL A 533 -0.77 -19.15 -9.13
N ARG A 534 -1.71 -18.71 -9.95
CA ARG A 534 -1.95 -17.30 -10.26
C ARG A 534 -3.19 -16.81 -9.54
N PHE A 535 -3.06 -15.67 -8.86
CA PHE A 535 -4.15 -14.85 -8.35
C PHE A 535 -4.16 -13.51 -9.09
N ILE A 536 -5.34 -13.06 -9.49
CA ILE A 536 -5.54 -11.72 -10.06
C ILE A 536 -6.47 -10.97 -9.10
N SER A 537 -5.96 -9.90 -8.50
CA SER A 537 -6.72 -9.00 -7.63
C SER A 537 -7.75 -8.20 -8.44
N SER A 538 -8.85 -7.84 -7.79
CA SER A 538 -9.73 -6.79 -8.31
C SER A 538 -9.15 -5.41 -8.01
N SER A 539 -9.79 -4.36 -8.52
CA SER A 539 -9.47 -3.00 -8.13
C SER A 539 -9.85 -2.74 -6.67
N THR A 540 -8.90 -2.23 -5.90
CA THR A 540 -9.11 -1.74 -4.54
C THR A 540 -9.85 -0.41 -4.51
N ALA A 541 -9.94 0.30 -5.64
CA ALA A 541 -10.72 1.52 -5.78
C ALA A 541 -12.09 1.31 -6.45
N GLY A 542 -12.51 0.07 -6.70
CA GLY A 542 -13.76 -0.23 -7.39
C GLY A 542 -13.81 0.35 -8.81
N ALA A 543 -12.66 0.40 -9.49
CA ALA A 543 -12.54 0.97 -10.82
C ALA A 543 -13.42 0.21 -11.84
N THR A 544 -14.17 0.96 -12.62
CA THR A 544 -15.06 0.42 -13.67
C THR A 544 -14.78 1.14 -15.00
N LEU A 545 -14.95 0.42 -16.11
CA LEU A 545 -14.59 0.94 -17.43
C LEU A 545 -15.35 2.25 -17.73
N GLY A 546 -14.60 3.31 -18.02
CA GLY A 546 -15.15 4.61 -18.42
C GLY A 546 -15.77 5.43 -17.28
N GLN A 547 -15.60 5.03 -16.01
CA GLN A 547 -16.04 5.80 -14.85
C GLN A 547 -14.83 6.40 -14.13
N ALA A 548 -15.07 7.53 -13.46
CA ALA A 548 -14.07 8.11 -12.57
C ALA A 548 -13.80 7.17 -11.39
N THR A 549 -12.54 7.11 -10.96
CA THR A 549 -12.11 6.28 -9.83
C THR A 549 -12.04 7.07 -8.53
N VAL A 550 -11.96 8.39 -8.58
CA VAL A 550 -11.91 9.22 -7.37
C VAL A 550 -13.28 9.79 -7.06
N GLY A 551 -13.61 9.85 -5.77
CA GLY A 551 -14.97 10.01 -5.27
C GLY A 551 -15.45 8.73 -4.58
N PRO A 552 -16.74 8.63 -4.25
CA PRO A 552 -17.34 7.37 -3.81
C PRO A 552 -17.17 6.26 -4.85
N LEU A 553 -17.16 5.01 -4.40
CA LEU A 553 -16.93 3.85 -5.27
C LEU A 553 -18.01 3.72 -6.36
N ASN A 554 -17.59 3.56 -7.61
CA ASN A 554 -18.48 3.27 -8.74
C ASN A 554 -18.68 1.76 -8.96
N GLY A 555 -17.72 0.95 -8.54
CA GLY A 555 -17.76 -0.51 -8.55
C GLY A 555 -17.52 -1.10 -7.17
N THR A 556 -17.58 -2.43 -7.07
CA THR A 556 -17.16 -3.13 -5.84
C THR A 556 -15.63 -3.08 -5.76
N ALA A 557 -15.11 -2.45 -4.71
CA ALA A 557 -13.70 -2.51 -4.38
C ALA A 557 -13.38 -3.83 -3.66
N GLU A 558 -12.20 -4.38 -3.91
CA GLU A 558 -11.71 -5.54 -3.16
C GLU A 558 -10.29 -5.33 -2.61
N LEU A 559 -10.07 -5.81 -1.39
CA LEU A 559 -8.76 -6.00 -0.77
C LEU A 559 -8.63 -7.49 -0.43
N THR A 560 -7.42 -8.03 -0.48
CA THR A 560 -7.21 -9.47 -0.22
C THR A 560 -6.17 -9.70 0.84
N VAL A 561 -6.47 -10.49 1.86
CA VAL A 561 -5.51 -10.97 2.86
C VAL A 561 -5.00 -12.34 2.42
N LEU A 562 -3.69 -12.48 2.29
CA LEU A 562 -3.01 -13.75 2.01
C LEU A 562 -2.25 -14.22 3.24
N ARG A 563 -2.06 -15.53 3.38
CA ARG A 563 -1.14 -16.11 4.36
C ARG A 563 -0.09 -16.97 3.69
N TRP A 564 1.15 -16.82 4.12
CA TRP A 564 2.30 -17.55 3.62
C TRP A 564 3.00 -18.29 4.76
N ASP A 565 3.46 -19.50 4.50
CA ASP A 565 4.10 -20.37 5.48
C ASP A 565 5.63 -20.38 5.28
N PRO A 566 6.41 -19.82 6.23
CA PRO A 566 7.87 -19.81 6.16
C PRO A 566 8.51 -21.20 6.12
N ALA A 567 7.85 -22.23 6.66
CA ALA A 567 8.40 -23.59 6.71
C ALA A 567 8.31 -24.29 5.34
N THR A 568 7.21 -24.08 4.62
CA THR A 568 6.99 -24.69 3.29
C THR A 568 7.33 -23.76 2.14
N ARG A 569 7.49 -22.45 2.41
CA ARG A 569 7.65 -21.37 1.44
C ARG A 569 6.50 -21.27 0.43
N LEU A 570 5.28 -21.57 0.89
CA LEU A 570 4.07 -21.57 0.06
C LEU A 570 2.94 -20.74 0.68
N PHE A 571 2.08 -20.21 -0.17
CA PHE A 571 0.82 -19.61 0.26
C PHE A 571 -0.16 -20.67 0.76
N VAL A 572 -0.92 -20.33 1.80
CA VAL A 572 -1.81 -21.23 2.53
C VAL A 572 -3.28 -20.95 2.19
N ASP A 573 -3.69 -19.69 2.19
CA ASP A 573 -5.05 -19.27 1.87
C ASP A 573 -5.12 -17.80 1.45
N SER A 574 -6.30 -17.44 0.93
CA SER A 574 -6.71 -16.08 0.61
C SER A 574 -8.05 -15.75 1.28
N GLN A 575 -8.22 -14.53 1.76
CA GLN A 575 -9.46 -13.98 2.28
C GLN A 575 -9.77 -12.66 1.59
N VAL A 576 -10.94 -12.52 0.99
CA VAL A 576 -11.30 -11.29 0.28
C VAL A 576 -12.24 -10.44 1.11
N VAL A 577 -11.97 -9.14 1.13
CA VAL A 577 -12.83 -8.09 1.65
C VAL A 577 -13.45 -7.35 0.47
N ARG A 578 -14.76 -7.21 0.45
CA ARG A 578 -15.50 -6.45 -0.57
C ARG A 578 -16.13 -5.21 0.02
N VAL A 579 -15.93 -4.08 -0.62
CA VAL A 579 -16.55 -2.80 -0.27
C VAL A 579 -17.48 -2.39 -1.41
N SER A 580 -18.77 -2.26 -1.12
CA SER A 580 -19.76 -1.92 -2.14
C SER A 580 -19.88 -0.40 -2.34
N PRO A 581 -20.43 0.06 -3.49
CA PRO A 581 -20.85 1.45 -3.70
C PRO A 581 -21.86 2.00 -2.66
N ALA A 582 -22.46 1.14 -1.83
CA ALA A 582 -23.36 1.53 -0.74
C ALA A 582 -22.62 1.75 0.60
N ALA A 583 -21.29 1.69 0.62
CA ALA A 583 -20.45 1.68 1.82
C ALA A 583 -20.76 0.50 2.77
N THR A 584 -21.18 -0.65 2.20
CA THR A 584 -21.32 -1.90 2.96
C THR A 584 -20.10 -2.78 2.72
N VAL A 585 -19.67 -3.50 3.74
CA VAL A 585 -18.50 -4.39 3.66
C VAL A 585 -18.91 -5.84 3.89
N GLU A 586 -18.35 -6.73 3.07
CA GLU A 586 -18.46 -8.18 3.21
C GLU A 586 -17.05 -8.78 3.32
N VAL A 587 -16.78 -9.49 4.42
CA VAL A 587 -15.53 -10.25 4.56
C VAL A 587 -15.82 -11.72 4.28
N LEU A 588 -15.29 -12.22 3.16
CA LEU A 588 -15.54 -13.58 2.71
C LEU A 588 -14.83 -14.61 3.59
N GLU A 589 -15.24 -15.87 3.45
CA GLU A 589 -14.56 -17.01 4.04
C GLU A 589 -13.14 -17.16 3.46
N ARG A 590 -12.21 -17.65 4.31
CA ARG A 590 -10.87 -18.02 3.86
C ARG A 590 -10.98 -19.19 2.86
N ARG A 591 -10.32 -19.03 1.72
CA ARG A 591 -10.22 -20.05 0.67
C ARG A 591 -8.81 -20.62 0.65
N PRO A 592 -8.63 -21.94 0.78
CA PRO A 592 -7.31 -22.57 0.67
C PRO A 592 -6.63 -22.23 -0.65
N TRP A 593 -5.33 -21.96 -0.58
CA TRP A 593 -4.50 -21.80 -1.77
C TRP A 593 -4.35 -23.16 -2.46
N PRO A 594 -4.65 -23.28 -3.77
CA PRO A 594 -4.57 -24.55 -4.47
C PRO A 594 -3.18 -25.18 -4.41
N THR A 595 -3.13 -26.49 -4.22
CA THR A 595 -1.89 -27.26 -4.39
C THR A 595 -1.63 -27.46 -5.87
N VAL A 596 -0.40 -27.16 -6.32
CA VAL A 596 0.02 -27.43 -7.71
C VAL A 596 0.01 -28.93 -7.98
N VAL A 597 -0.76 -29.35 -8.97
CA VAL A 597 -0.74 -30.72 -9.50
C VAL A 597 0.27 -30.78 -10.64
N ARG A 598 1.40 -31.44 -10.41
CA ARG A 598 2.39 -31.68 -11.47
C ARG A 598 1.91 -32.82 -12.38
N PRO A 599 1.97 -32.67 -13.72
CA PRO A 599 1.64 -33.77 -14.61
C PRO A 599 2.56 -34.97 -14.34
N GLU A 600 1.99 -36.18 -14.30
CA GLU A 600 2.77 -37.40 -14.13
C GLU A 600 3.79 -37.54 -15.26
N ARG A 601 5.03 -37.93 -14.93
CA ARG A 601 6.08 -38.16 -15.92
C ARG A 601 5.58 -39.14 -16.98
N GLY A 602 5.38 -38.67 -18.20
CA GLY A 602 4.93 -39.48 -19.34
C GLY A 602 3.52 -39.21 -19.86
N SER A 603 2.74 -38.33 -19.22
CA SER A 603 1.46 -37.90 -19.78
C SER A 603 1.68 -36.86 -20.89
N PRO A 604 1.14 -37.05 -22.11
CA PRO A 604 1.26 -36.05 -23.17
C PRO A 604 0.50 -34.78 -22.77
N VAL A 605 1.20 -33.65 -22.72
CA VAL A 605 0.59 -32.33 -22.54
C VAL A 605 -0.31 -32.06 -23.75
N PRO A 606 -1.63 -31.87 -23.59
CA PRO A 606 -2.46 -31.46 -24.71
C PRO A 606 -2.11 -30.01 -25.05
N ILE A 607 -1.45 -29.82 -26.20
CA ILE A 607 -1.29 -28.50 -26.82
C ILE A 607 -2.71 -28.03 -27.18
N ARG A 608 -3.33 -27.23 -26.31
CA ARG A 608 -4.52 -26.48 -26.69
C ARG A 608 -4.03 -25.33 -27.57
N GLY A 609 -4.41 -25.40 -28.85
CA GLY A 609 -4.17 -24.34 -29.83
C GLY A 609 -4.79 -22.99 -29.42
N PRO A 610 -4.48 -21.93 -30.15
CA PRO A 610 -4.80 -20.56 -29.77
C PRO A 610 -6.30 -20.38 -29.58
N VAL A 611 -6.68 -19.81 -28.44
CA VAL A 611 -8.04 -19.32 -28.18
C VAL A 611 -8.21 -18.05 -29.02
N PRO A 612 -9.28 -17.92 -29.84
CA PRO A 612 -9.50 -16.70 -30.61
C PRO A 612 -9.78 -15.52 -29.67
N PHE A 613 -9.20 -14.39 -30.03
CA PHE A 613 -9.26 -13.07 -29.37
C PHE A 613 -10.69 -12.57 -29.09
#